data_AF-A0A9D9GGR6-F1
#
_entry.id   AF-A0A9D9GGR6-F1
#
_cell.length_a   1.000
_cell.length_b   1.000
_cell.length_c   1.000
_cell.angle_alpha   90.00
_cell.angle_beta   90.00
_cell.angle_gamma   90.00
#
_symmetry.space_group_name_H-M   'P 1'
#
loop_
_entity.id
_entity.type
_entity.pdbx_description
1 polymer ?
#
loop_
_entity_poly.entity_id
_entity_poly.type
_entity_poly.pdbx_seq_one_letter_code
_entity_poly.pdbx_strand_id
1 'polypeptide(L)'
;QSFALSAEDMTDATGDFSITRRGTGDYQAIINITVQGVSYNVTFDGVCISAYYEPEERTNYLIYNGDEYSMISATLTVDGLLYKLSFMNSGGRPVELTAPQSFFNGNSYGFSQSADFTVSYNRRTYSKANGDSGTLTAIYNADTQSLELHFTNYAGLEFSYSGEVNVR
;
A
#
# COMPACT_ATOMS: atom_id res chain seq x y z
N GLN A 1 -30.86 2.76 -23.25
CA GLN A 1 -29.83 2.73 -24.31
C GLN A 1 -28.50 2.58 -23.62
N SER A 2 -27.72 1.56 -23.95
CA SER A 2 -26.33 1.46 -23.51
C SER A 2 -25.47 2.32 -24.44
N PHE A 3 -24.71 3.25 -23.88
CA PHE A 3 -23.70 4.02 -24.60
C PHE A 3 -22.34 3.42 -24.23
N ALA A 4 -21.63 2.90 -25.22
CA ALA A 4 -20.27 2.45 -25.04
C ALA A 4 -19.36 3.66 -25.22
N LEU A 5 -18.80 4.17 -24.13
CA LEU A 5 -17.69 5.11 -24.18
C LEU A 5 -16.43 4.30 -24.49
N SER A 6 -15.70 4.68 -25.54
CA SER A 6 -14.41 4.06 -25.85
C SER A 6 -13.32 4.61 -24.92
N ALA A 7 -12.18 3.93 -24.84
CA ALA A 7 -11.03 4.44 -24.10
C ALA A 7 -10.54 5.81 -24.64
N GLU A 8 -10.73 6.06 -25.94
CA GLU A 8 -10.39 7.32 -26.61
C GLU A 8 -11.37 8.45 -26.23
N ASP A 9 -12.66 8.15 -26.06
CA ASP A 9 -13.65 9.13 -25.59
C ASP A 9 -13.34 9.58 -24.15
N MET A 10 -12.74 8.71 -23.34
CA MET A 10 -12.42 8.98 -21.95
C MET A 10 -11.15 9.82 -21.74
N THR A 11 -10.37 10.08 -22.80
CA THR A 11 -9.06 10.75 -22.70
C THR A 11 -9.15 12.18 -22.16
N ASP A 12 -10.26 12.87 -22.43
CA ASP A 12 -10.55 14.24 -21.97
C ASP A 12 -11.71 14.28 -20.94
N ALA A 13 -12.05 13.14 -20.35
CA ALA A 13 -13.12 13.09 -19.35
C ALA A 13 -12.70 13.86 -18.09
N THR A 14 -13.54 14.80 -17.65
CA THR A 14 -13.39 15.48 -16.36
C THR A 14 -14.57 15.15 -15.46
N GLY A 15 -14.41 15.28 -14.15
CA GLY A 15 -15.49 14.91 -13.26
C GLY A 15 -15.15 15.00 -11.79
N ASP A 16 -16.17 14.77 -10.98
CA ASP A 16 -16.08 14.65 -9.54
C ASP A 16 -16.84 13.41 -9.07
N PHE A 17 -16.45 12.91 -7.91
CA PHE A 17 -17.22 11.88 -7.22
C PHE A 17 -17.44 12.29 -5.77
N SER A 18 -18.59 11.93 -5.22
CA SER A 18 -18.91 12.10 -3.81
C SER A 18 -19.55 10.83 -3.27
N ILE A 19 -19.25 10.50 -2.01
CA ILE A 19 -19.89 9.41 -1.29
C ILE A 19 -20.47 10.01 0.00
N THR A 20 -21.78 9.94 0.15
CA THR A 20 -22.51 10.47 1.31
C THR A 20 -23.15 9.34 2.08
N ARG A 21 -22.90 9.26 3.39
CA ARG A 21 -23.62 8.36 4.28
C ARG A 21 -24.98 8.98 4.61
N ARG A 22 -26.06 8.28 4.27
CA ARG A 22 -27.45 8.73 4.55
C ARG A 22 -28.04 8.07 5.79
N GLY A 23 -27.49 6.92 6.18
CA GLY A 23 -27.92 6.15 7.36
C GLY A 23 -26.88 5.12 7.79
N THR A 24 -27.23 4.26 8.75
CA THR A 24 -26.35 3.15 9.14
C THR A 24 -26.31 2.11 8.03
N GLY A 25 -25.14 2.01 7.38
CA GLY A 25 -24.95 1.12 6.24
C GLY A 25 -25.53 1.61 4.91
N ASP A 26 -26.26 2.73 4.87
CA ASP A 26 -26.81 3.31 3.64
C ASP A 26 -25.93 4.45 3.12
N TYR A 27 -25.46 4.29 1.88
CA TYR A 27 -24.57 5.22 1.21
C TYR A 27 -25.11 5.56 -0.18
N GLN A 28 -24.88 6.80 -0.56
CA GLN A 28 -25.09 7.30 -1.91
C GLN A 28 -23.74 7.68 -2.50
N ALA A 29 -23.39 7.11 -3.65
CA ALA A 29 -22.28 7.55 -4.46
C ALA A 29 -22.80 8.32 -5.68
N ILE A 30 -22.32 9.53 -5.89
CA ILE A 30 -22.63 10.35 -7.07
C ILE A 30 -21.34 10.54 -7.84
N ILE A 31 -21.36 10.20 -9.13
CA ILE A 31 -20.26 10.47 -10.04
C ILE A 31 -20.79 11.42 -11.13
N ASN A 32 -20.14 12.57 -11.26
CA ASN A 32 -20.37 13.53 -12.33
C ASN A 32 -19.22 13.40 -13.33
N ILE A 33 -19.52 13.08 -14.59
CA ILE A 33 -18.51 12.94 -15.64
C ILE A 33 -18.92 13.83 -16.81
N THR A 34 -18.00 14.66 -17.30
CA THR A 34 -18.14 15.41 -18.53
C THR A 34 -17.19 14.84 -19.58
N VAL A 35 -17.75 14.36 -20.70
CA VAL A 35 -17.02 13.82 -21.85
C VAL A 35 -17.44 14.56 -23.10
N GLN A 36 -16.49 15.14 -23.83
CA GLN A 36 -16.76 15.87 -25.09
C GLN A 36 -17.88 16.93 -24.95
N GLY A 37 -17.97 17.58 -23.78
CA GLY A 37 -19.00 18.59 -23.47
C GLY A 37 -20.36 18.04 -23.04
N VAL A 38 -20.54 16.72 -22.97
CA VAL A 38 -21.74 16.06 -22.46
C VAL A 38 -21.53 15.66 -21.00
N SER A 39 -22.44 16.10 -20.12
CA SER A 39 -22.40 15.75 -18.70
C SER A 39 -23.31 14.56 -18.38
N TYR A 40 -22.73 13.59 -17.69
CA TYR A 40 -23.37 12.39 -17.17
C TYR A 40 -23.38 12.45 -15.65
N ASN A 41 -24.54 12.22 -15.05
CA ASN A 41 -24.67 12.02 -13.60
C ASN A 41 -25.04 10.56 -13.36
N VAL A 42 -24.21 9.86 -12.59
CA VAL A 42 -24.44 8.48 -12.18
C VAL A 42 -24.65 8.47 -10.68
N THR A 43 -25.84 8.06 -10.25
CA THR A 43 -26.17 7.91 -8.83
C THR A 43 -26.29 6.43 -8.49
N PHE A 44 -25.51 5.99 -7.50
CA PHE A 44 -25.62 4.66 -6.91
C PHE A 44 -26.13 4.78 -5.47
N ASP A 45 -27.30 4.19 -5.24
CA ASP A 45 -27.91 4.08 -3.92
C ASP A 45 -27.82 2.63 -3.45
N GLY A 46 -27.16 2.38 -2.32
CA GLY A 46 -26.97 1.01 -1.88
C GLY A 46 -26.57 0.84 -0.43
N VAL A 47 -26.78 -0.39 0.05
CA VAL A 47 -26.26 -0.83 1.34
C VAL A 47 -24.78 -1.18 1.18
N CYS A 48 -23.95 -0.56 2.02
CA CYS A 48 -22.54 -0.83 2.08
C CYS A 48 -22.29 -2.26 2.57
N ILE A 49 -21.60 -3.05 1.75
CA ILE A 49 -21.17 -4.42 2.08
C ILE A 49 -19.92 -4.44 2.98
N SER A 50 -19.10 -3.40 2.89
CA SER A 50 -17.88 -3.21 3.69
C SER A 50 -17.45 -1.74 3.66
N ALA A 51 -17.22 -1.13 4.81
CA ALA A 51 -16.57 0.16 4.94
C ALA A 51 -15.36 -0.01 5.87
N TYR A 52 -14.19 0.40 5.41
CA TYR A 52 -12.98 0.45 6.21
C TYR A 52 -12.54 1.91 6.33
N TYR A 53 -12.26 2.34 7.55
CA TYR A 53 -11.68 3.64 7.83
C TYR A 53 -10.20 3.41 8.08
N GLU A 54 -9.34 3.97 7.22
CA GLU A 54 -7.90 4.00 7.45
C GLU A 54 -7.60 5.23 8.34
N PRO A 55 -7.23 5.05 9.62
CA PRO A 55 -6.89 6.17 10.49
C PRO A 55 -5.69 6.95 9.94
N GLU A 56 -5.66 8.27 10.17
CA GLU A 56 -4.55 9.14 9.76
C GLU A 56 -3.20 8.72 10.38
N GLU A 57 -3.24 8.05 11.54
CA GLU A 57 -2.09 7.36 12.10
C GLU A 57 -2.00 5.94 11.52
N ARG A 58 -1.11 5.76 10.53
CA ARG A 58 -0.65 4.42 10.16
C ARG A 58 0.10 3.84 11.36
N THR A 59 -0.61 3.05 12.15
CA THR A 59 -0.05 2.36 13.31
C THR A 59 1.14 1.53 12.83
N ASN A 60 2.29 1.66 13.49
CA ASN A 60 3.48 0.90 13.13
C ASN A 60 3.30 -0.54 13.61
N TYR A 61 2.97 -1.47 12.72
CA TYR A 61 2.60 -2.85 13.07
C TYR A 61 3.26 -3.90 12.19
N LEU A 62 3.32 -5.11 12.71
CA LEU A 62 3.64 -6.35 12.03
C LEU A 62 2.57 -7.37 12.41
N ILE A 63 1.90 -7.94 11.40
CA ILE A 63 1.01 -9.08 11.56
C ILE A 63 1.71 -10.31 11.02
N TYR A 64 1.74 -11.38 11.81
CA TYR A 64 2.23 -12.69 11.39
C TYR A 64 1.32 -13.80 11.90
N ASN A 65 0.74 -14.57 10.99
CA ASN A 65 -0.20 -15.66 11.32
C ASN A 65 -1.37 -15.22 12.22
N GLY A 66 -1.81 -13.96 12.09
CA GLY A 66 -2.92 -13.39 12.87
C GLY A 66 -2.52 -12.75 14.20
N ASP A 67 -1.26 -12.89 14.63
CA ASP A 67 -0.73 -12.17 15.78
C ASP A 67 -0.18 -10.82 15.35
N GLU A 68 -0.52 -9.76 16.09
CA GLU A 68 -0.06 -8.39 15.84
C GLU A 68 1.04 -7.97 16.84
N TYR A 69 2.09 -7.34 16.31
CA TYR A 69 3.21 -6.79 17.06
C TYR A 69 3.46 -5.34 16.64
N SER A 70 3.65 -4.43 17.59
CA SER A 70 4.04 -3.05 17.27
C SER A 70 5.50 -2.99 16.80
N MET A 71 5.78 -2.20 15.77
CA MET A 71 7.15 -1.88 15.36
C MET A 71 7.70 -0.72 16.21
N ILE A 72 8.87 -0.95 16.81
CA ILE A 72 9.53 -0.08 17.77
C ILE A 72 10.50 0.88 17.09
N SER A 73 11.22 0.40 16.08
CA SER A 73 12.25 1.18 15.41
C SER A 73 12.57 0.61 14.03
N ALA A 74 12.98 1.47 13.11
CA ALA A 74 13.50 1.10 11.81
C ALA A 74 14.94 1.60 11.62
N THR A 75 15.74 0.79 10.92
CA THR A 75 17.06 1.16 10.44
C THR A 75 17.11 0.93 8.93
N LEU A 76 17.61 1.91 8.20
CA LEU A 76 17.88 1.81 6.76
C LEU A 76 19.39 1.72 6.56
N THR A 77 19.84 0.70 5.83
CA THR A 77 21.23 0.58 5.36
C THR A 77 21.25 0.67 3.84
N VAL A 78 22.11 1.54 3.33
CA VAL A 78 22.29 1.75 1.90
C VAL A 78 23.48 0.93 1.41
N ASP A 79 23.22 -0.04 0.53
CA ASP A 79 24.24 -0.94 -0.01
C ASP A 79 24.19 -0.92 -1.54
N GLY A 80 24.97 -0.01 -2.13
CA GLY A 80 24.95 0.22 -3.58
C GLY A 80 23.59 0.73 -4.06
N LEU A 81 22.90 -0.09 -4.88
CA LEU A 81 21.55 0.19 -5.42
C LEU A 81 20.43 -0.48 -4.62
N LEU A 82 20.75 -1.10 -3.49
CA LEU A 82 19.80 -1.77 -2.62
C LEU A 82 19.60 -0.97 -1.33
N TYR A 83 18.35 -0.94 -0.88
CA TYR A 83 17.99 -0.53 0.46
C TYR A 83 17.66 -1.77 1.28
N LYS A 84 18.30 -1.85 2.45
CA LYS A 84 18.07 -2.88 3.47
C LYS A 84 17.43 -2.22 4.68
N LEU A 85 16.16 -2.55 4.92
CA LEU A 85 15.40 -2.09 6.07
C LEU A 85 15.37 -3.19 7.13
N SER A 86 15.70 -2.84 8.37
CA SER A 86 15.55 -3.70 9.54
C SER A 86 14.60 -3.04 10.52
N PHE A 87 13.49 -3.71 10.82
CA PHE A 87 12.52 -3.25 11.80
C PHE A 87 12.57 -4.12 13.05
N MET A 88 12.62 -3.50 14.22
CA MET A 88 12.46 -4.19 15.50
C MET A 88 10.99 -4.13 15.91
N ASN A 89 10.41 -5.23 16.36
CA ASN A 89 9.06 -5.27 16.92
C ASN A 89 9.05 -5.65 18.40
N SER A 90 7.88 -5.48 19.04
CA SER A 90 7.65 -5.83 20.45
C SER A 90 7.81 -7.31 20.78
N GLY A 91 7.78 -8.20 19.78
CA GLY A 91 8.10 -9.62 19.93
C GLY A 91 9.61 -9.91 20.00
N GLY A 92 10.47 -8.90 19.85
CA GLY A 92 11.93 -9.04 19.93
C GLY A 92 12.55 -9.78 18.75
N ARG A 93 11.85 -9.88 17.61
CA ARG A 93 12.31 -10.58 16.41
C ARG A 93 12.34 -9.60 15.24
N PRO A 94 13.49 -9.24 14.66
CA PRO A 94 13.49 -8.28 13.57
C PRO A 94 12.80 -8.83 12.32
N VAL A 95 12.18 -7.93 11.55
CA VAL A 95 11.82 -8.17 10.15
C VAL A 95 12.78 -7.39 9.27
N GLU A 96 13.35 -8.06 8.27
CA GLU A 96 14.30 -7.46 7.34
C GLU A 96 13.69 -7.44 5.94
N LEU A 97 13.72 -6.28 5.28
CA LEU A 97 13.30 -6.11 3.90
C LEU A 97 14.49 -5.62 3.08
N THR A 98 14.79 -6.30 1.98
CA THR A 98 15.74 -5.81 0.97
C THR A 98 14.99 -5.55 -0.32
N ALA A 99 15.20 -4.39 -0.94
CA ALA A 99 14.63 -4.07 -2.24
C ALA A 99 15.51 -3.05 -2.98
N PRO A 100 15.41 -2.97 -4.33
CA PRO A 100 16.04 -1.90 -5.09
C PRO A 100 15.57 -0.51 -4.63
N GLN A 101 16.48 0.46 -4.63
CA GLN A 101 16.18 1.86 -4.29
C GLN A 101 15.04 2.44 -5.13
N SER A 102 14.94 2.03 -6.40
CA SER A 102 13.88 2.46 -7.30
C SER A 102 12.48 2.05 -6.85
N PHE A 103 12.34 1.16 -5.86
CA PHE A 103 11.04 0.75 -5.32
C PHE A 103 10.52 1.71 -4.23
N PHE A 104 11.32 2.69 -3.80
CA PHE A 104 10.98 3.65 -2.74
C PHE A 104 10.43 4.97 -3.30
N ASN A 105 9.47 4.88 -4.21
CA ASN A 105 8.89 6.01 -4.95
C ASN A 105 7.35 6.14 -4.83
N GLY A 106 6.72 5.34 -3.97
CA GLY A 106 5.28 5.32 -3.74
C GLY A 106 4.48 4.40 -4.65
N ASN A 107 5.11 3.79 -5.67
CA ASN A 107 4.46 2.75 -6.46
C ASN A 107 4.51 1.39 -5.77
N SER A 108 3.55 0.55 -6.09
CA SER A 108 3.48 -0.83 -5.60
C SER A 108 4.30 -1.77 -6.48
N TYR A 109 5.22 -2.52 -5.87
CA TYR A 109 6.07 -3.50 -6.55
C TYR A 109 5.86 -4.89 -5.96
N GLY A 110 5.72 -5.89 -6.82
CA GLY A 110 5.63 -7.29 -6.39
C GLY A 110 6.99 -8.00 -6.37
N PHE A 111 7.12 -9.11 -5.63
CA PHE A 111 8.31 -9.98 -5.67
C PHE A 111 8.70 -10.40 -7.11
N SER A 112 7.73 -10.46 -8.02
CA SER A 112 7.97 -10.84 -9.42
C SER A 112 8.88 -9.86 -10.17
N GLN A 113 8.99 -8.62 -9.70
CA GLN A 113 9.64 -7.49 -10.36
C GLN A 113 11.17 -7.47 -10.17
N SER A 114 11.70 -8.10 -9.11
CA SER A 114 13.15 -8.16 -8.86
C SER A 114 13.54 -9.39 -8.06
N ALA A 115 14.70 -9.98 -8.37
CA ALA A 115 15.30 -11.05 -7.57
C ALA A 115 15.84 -10.54 -6.22
N ASP A 116 16.14 -9.25 -6.12
CA ASP A 116 16.67 -8.62 -4.91
C ASP A 116 15.57 -8.18 -3.94
N PHE A 117 14.30 -8.28 -4.34
CA PHE A 117 13.19 -8.01 -3.44
C PHE A 117 12.91 -9.24 -2.56
N THR A 118 13.35 -9.15 -1.30
CA THR A 118 13.22 -10.22 -0.30
C THR A 118 12.75 -9.66 1.04
N VAL A 119 12.02 -10.47 1.79
CA VAL A 119 11.63 -10.17 3.18
C VAL A 119 11.99 -11.36 4.06
N SER A 120 12.67 -11.14 5.18
CA SER A 120 13.02 -12.18 6.14
C SER A 120 12.34 -11.94 7.48
N TYR A 121 11.60 -12.92 7.96
CA TYR A 121 11.00 -12.92 9.31
C TYR A 121 10.91 -14.35 9.85
N ASN A 122 11.13 -14.52 11.16
CA ASN A 122 11.02 -15.81 11.84
C ASN A 122 11.81 -16.96 11.15
N ARG A 123 13.04 -16.68 10.70
CA ARG A 123 13.95 -17.61 9.99
C ARG A 123 13.48 -18.08 8.61
N ARG A 124 12.41 -17.48 8.06
CA ARG A 124 11.97 -17.71 6.68
C ARG A 124 12.26 -16.46 5.84
N THR A 125 12.78 -16.67 4.65
CA THR A 125 12.90 -15.63 3.62
C THR A 125 11.78 -15.80 2.61
N TYR A 126 11.00 -14.75 2.41
CA TYR A 126 9.93 -14.63 1.45
C TYR A 126 10.46 -13.96 0.19
N SER A 127 10.27 -14.61 -0.95
CA SER A 127 10.70 -14.10 -2.26
C SER A 127 10.06 -14.88 -3.40
N LYS A 128 10.19 -14.34 -4.62
CA LYS A 128 9.84 -15.05 -5.85
C LYS A 128 10.55 -16.39 -5.99
N ALA A 129 11.82 -16.48 -5.55
CA ALA A 129 12.62 -17.69 -5.66
C ALA A 129 12.05 -18.86 -4.85
N ASN A 130 11.34 -18.57 -3.76
CA ASN A 130 10.69 -19.57 -2.91
C ASN A 130 9.21 -19.80 -3.27
N GLY A 131 8.73 -19.21 -4.36
CA GLY A 131 7.34 -19.28 -4.81
C GLY A 131 6.39 -18.36 -4.04
N ASP A 132 6.90 -17.45 -3.21
CA ASP A 132 6.07 -16.51 -2.46
C ASP A 132 5.56 -15.38 -3.38
N SER A 133 4.42 -14.80 -2.99
CA SER A 133 3.85 -13.61 -3.61
C SER A 133 3.64 -12.54 -2.55
N GLY A 134 3.98 -11.30 -2.89
CA GLY A 134 3.85 -10.17 -1.98
C GLY A 134 4.12 -8.86 -2.71
N THR A 135 3.69 -7.78 -2.09
CA THR A 135 3.69 -6.43 -2.63
C THR A 135 4.28 -5.48 -1.60
N LEU A 136 5.14 -4.57 -2.06
CA LEU A 136 5.73 -3.46 -1.31
C LEU A 136 5.27 -2.15 -1.93
N THR A 137 4.81 -1.23 -1.10
CA THR A 137 4.66 0.18 -1.44
C THR A 137 5.50 0.96 -0.45
N ALA A 138 6.49 1.71 -0.91
CA ALA A 138 7.36 2.47 -0.02
C ALA A 138 7.72 3.83 -0.61
N ILE A 139 7.86 4.83 0.26
CA ILE A 139 8.36 6.17 -0.03
C ILE A 139 9.44 6.45 1.00
N TYR A 140 10.65 6.80 0.54
CA TYR A 140 11.71 7.27 1.43
C TYR A 140 12.13 8.68 1.04
N ASN A 141 12.04 9.61 2.00
CA ASN A 141 12.54 10.96 1.84
C ASN A 141 13.91 11.06 2.51
N ALA A 142 14.96 11.23 1.71
CA ALA A 142 16.35 11.29 2.21
C ALA A 142 16.66 12.57 2.99
N ASP A 143 15.94 13.68 2.72
CA ASP A 143 16.17 14.96 3.37
C ASP A 143 15.65 14.95 4.82
N THR A 144 14.51 14.31 5.04
CA THR A 144 13.86 14.19 6.36
C THR A 144 14.12 12.84 7.04
N GLN A 145 14.77 11.90 6.36
CA GLN A 145 14.93 10.51 6.80
C GLN A 145 13.59 9.84 7.17
N SER A 146 12.49 10.26 6.56
CA SER A 146 11.17 9.69 6.80
C SER A 146 10.88 8.56 5.82
N LEU A 147 10.38 7.44 6.35
CA LEU A 147 9.92 6.29 5.59
C LEU A 147 8.42 6.11 5.80
N GLU A 148 7.71 5.96 4.68
CA GLU A 148 6.38 5.37 4.65
C GLU A 148 6.47 4.05 3.89
N LEU A 149 5.95 2.97 4.47
CA LEU A 149 6.06 1.65 3.90
C LEU A 149 4.84 0.81 4.28
N HIS A 150 4.34 0.06 3.31
CA HIS A 150 3.39 -1.02 3.52
C HIS A 150 3.85 -2.26 2.74
N PHE A 151 3.83 -3.40 3.40
CA PHE A 151 4.13 -4.70 2.81
C PHE A 151 3.08 -5.72 3.17
N THR A 152 2.71 -6.57 2.20
CA THR A 152 1.92 -7.78 2.43
C THR A 152 2.50 -8.93 1.63
N ASN A 153 2.59 -10.12 2.23
CA ASN A 153 2.62 -11.36 1.47
C ASN A 153 1.28 -12.06 1.68
N TYR A 154 0.70 -12.60 0.61
CA TYR A 154 -0.63 -13.23 0.66
C TYR A 154 -0.64 -14.57 1.43
N ALA A 155 0.37 -14.79 2.30
CA ALA A 155 0.59 -15.94 3.15
C ALA A 155 0.57 -15.60 4.65
N GLY A 156 0.11 -14.39 5.02
CA GLY A 156 -0.15 -13.99 6.41
C GLY A 156 0.96 -13.21 7.10
N LEU A 157 1.91 -12.64 6.36
CA LEU A 157 2.84 -11.62 6.85
C LEU A 157 2.46 -10.26 6.26
N GLU A 158 2.25 -9.28 7.12
CA GLU A 158 1.96 -7.90 6.75
C GLU A 158 2.67 -6.94 7.69
N PHE A 159 3.18 -5.82 7.21
CA PHE A 159 3.66 -4.78 8.10
C PHE A 159 3.56 -3.40 7.46
N SER A 160 3.35 -2.40 8.31
CA SER A 160 3.24 -0.99 7.94
C SER A 160 4.13 -0.16 8.84
N TYR A 161 4.93 0.73 8.25
CA TYR A 161 5.77 1.68 8.97
C TYR A 161 5.58 3.09 8.43
N SER A 162 5.37 4.05 9.31
CA SER A 162 5.44 5.48 9.04
C SER A 162 6.25 6.14 10.15
N GLY A 163 7.35 6.80 9.79
CA GLY A 163 8.19 7.52 10.73
C GLY A 163 9.62 7.71 10.28
N GLU A 164 10.44 8.31 11.15
CA GLU A 164 11.88 8.46 10.91
C GLU A 164 12.59 7.10 10.94
N VAL A 165 13.68 6.98 10.17
CA VAL A 165 14.55 5.80 10.16
C VAL A 165 15.97 6.20 10.51
N ASN A 166 16.66 5.33 11.25
CA ASN A 166 18.09 5.51 11.46
C ASN A 166 18.86 5.07 10.23
N VAL A 167 19.55 5.98 9.54
CA VAL A 167 20.36 5.66 8.37
C VAL A 167 21.76 5.22 8.81
N ARG A 168 22.25 4.11 8.26
CA ARG A 168 23.61 3.57 8.50
C ARG A 168 24.38 3.38 7.21
#